data_AF-A0A2D8D2N7-F1
#
_entry.id   AF-A0A2D8D2N7-F1
#
_cell.length_a   1.000
_cell.length_b   1.000
_cell.length_c   1.000
_cell.angle_alpha   90.00
_cell.angle_beta   90.00
_cell.angle_gamma   90.00
#
_symmetry.space_group_name_H-M   'P 1'
#
loop_
_entity.id
_entity.type
_entity.pdbx_description
1 polymer ?
#
loop_
_entity_poly.entity_id
_entity_poly.type
_entity_poly.pdbx_seq_one_letter_code
_entity_poly.pdbx_strand_id
1 'polypeptide(L)'
;MALSKEAQARQLAAMFEGLTGHKLPEVSRDTKSMLKFLFPGQSDRFPIATKLAATKLGVSQGTVQRWIRGAQNPRAAITQELTKRVRQSVTTKRGRGQLAKRIQSQIPTRQRTIRINALQGPSADPTDKKYVAERFSNLDMSPSEQQQLYDAWVQGGDTGATDYLTGLYDNRYVDGWQFHGMKGVEFR
;
A
#
# COMPACT_ATOMS: atom_id res chain seq x y z
N MET A 1 -6.08 -14.41 17.42
CA MET A 1 -5.99 -13.18 18.26
C MET A 1 -5.95 -11.96 17.37
N ALA A 2 -6.55 -10.83 17.77
CA ALA A 2 -6.40 -9.58 17.02
C ALA A 2 -4.94 -9.08 17.12
N LEU A 3 -4.35 -8.67 15.98
CA LEU A 3 -3.02 -8.08 15.95
C LEU A 3 -2.96 -6.82 16.84
N SER A 4 -1.81 -6.59 17.49
CA SER A 4 -1.57 -5.33 18.19
C SER A 4 -1.65 -4.14 17.23
N LYS A 5 -1.96 -2.94 17.72
CA LYS A 5 -2.03 -1.73 16.87
C LYS A 5 -0.73 -1.48 16.09
N GLU A 6 0.41 -1.75 16.71
CA GLU A 6 1.70 -1.65 16.04
C GLU A 6 1.87 -2.69 14.94
N ALA A 7 1.45 -3.93 15.19
CA ALA A 7 1.50 -4.99 14.17
C ALA A 7 0.54 -4.69 13.00
N GLN A 8 -0.64 -4.13 13.28
CA GLN A 8 -1.56 -3.65 12.24
C GLN A 8 -0.94 -2.52 11.42
N ALA A 9 -0.30 -1.54 12.06
CA ALA A 9 0.36 -0.44 11.35
C ALA A 9 1.53 -0.92 10.48
N ARG A 10 2.31 -1.90 10.99
CA ARG A 10 3.39 -2.55 10.23
C ARG A 10 2.86 -3.33 9.04
N GLN A 11 1.81 -4.12 9.22
CA GLN A 11 1.17 -4.86 8.13
C GLN A 11 0.60 -3.92 7.06
N LEU A 12 -0.05 -2.83 7.49
CA LEU A 12 -0.57 -1.81 6.59
C LEU A 12 0.55 -1.15 5.77
N ALA A 13 1.68 -0.82 6.40
CA ALA A 13 2.83 -0.28 5.68
C ALA A 13 3.43 -1.29 4.70
N ALA A 14 3.61 -2.54 5.11
CA ALA A 14 4.15 -3.60 4.29
C ALA A 14 3.27 -3.92 3.07
N MET A 15 1.96 -4.04 3.28
CA MET A 15 1.00 -4.31 2.21
C MET A 15 0.92 -3.13 1.24
N PHE A 16 0.87 -1.91 1.75
CA PHE A 16 0.87 -0.71 0.92
C PHE A 16 2.14 -0.62 0.07
N GLU A 17 3.31 -0.84 0.66
CA GLU A 17 4.58 -0.83 -0.07
C GLU A 17 4.64 -1.94 -1.12
N GLY A 18 4.29 -3.17 -0.76
CA GLY A 18 4.33 -4.30 -1.68
C GLY A 18 3.38 -4.17 -2.87
N LEU A 19 2.19 -3.62 -2.66
CA LEU A 19 1.20 -3.46 -3.72
C LEU A 19 1.45 -2.21 -4.56
N THR A 20 1.90 -1.10 -3.96
CA THR A 20 1.94 0.21 -4.63
C THR A 20 3.34 0.69 -4.98
N GLY A 21 4.38 0.04 -4.45
CA GLY A 21 5.78 0.47 -4.57
C GLY A 21 6.12 1.73 -3.76
N HIS A 22 5.18 2.29 -3.01
CA HIS A 22 5.38 3.50 -2.22
C HIS A 22 5.54 3.17 -0.73
N LYS A 23 6.47 3.85 -0.06
CA LYS A 23 6.61 3.78 1.40
C LYS A 23 5.72 4.82 2.07
N LEU A 24 4.83 4.39 2.97
CA LEU A 24 3.93 5.33 3.68
C LEU A 24 4.68 6.46 4.39
N PRO A 25 5.76 6.21 5.15
CA PRO A 25 6.49 7.29 5.82
C PRO A 25 7.07 8.31 4.84
N GLU A 26 7.50 7.88 3.64
CA GLU A 26 8.04 8.76 2.62
C GLU A 26 6.95 9.59 1.95
N VAL A 27 5.79 8.99 1.66
CA VAL A 27 4.64 9.67 1.06
C VAL A 27 4.15 10.81 1.95
N SER A 28 4.14 10.62 3.28
CA SER A 28 3.67 11.62 4.24
C SER A 28 4.77 12.51 4.83
N ARG A 29 6.03 12.41 4.36
CA ARG A 29 7.18 13.08 4.99
C ARG A 29 7.08 14.60 4.98
N ASP A 30 6.71 15.16 3.82
CA ASP A 30 6.67 16.59 3.59
C ASP A 30 5.60 16.94 2.55
N THR A 31 5.28 18.24 2.44
CA THR A 31 4.27 18.74 1.48
C THR A 31 4.56 18.31 0.05
N LYS A 32 5.83 18.34 -0.37
CA LYS A 32 6.22 17.98 -1.74
C LYS A 32 5.94 16.50 -2.01
N SER A 33 6.23 15.64 -1.06
CA SER A 33 6.02 14.19 -1.13
C SER A 33 4.54 13.85 -1.17
N MET A 34 3.72 14.49 -0.32
CA MET A 34 2.27 14.34 -0.34
C MET A 34 1.66 14.81 -1.68
N LEU A 35 2.13 15.94 -2.21
CA LEU A 35 1.67 16.46 -3.50
C LEU A 35 2.07 15.53 -4.66
N LYS A 36 3.30 14.98 -4.64
CA LYS A 36 3.77 14.01 -5.64
C LYS A 36 2.91 12.74 -5.66
N PHE A 37 2.54 12.25 -4.49
CA PHE A 37 1.70 11.07 -4.37
C PHE A 37 0.22 11.31 -4.74
N LEU A 38 -0.36 12.42 -4.30
CA LEU A 38 -1.78 12.73 -4.53
C LEU A 38 -2.07 13.25 -5.94
N PHE A 39 -1.11 13.97 -6.53
CA PHE A 39 -1.23 14.62 -7.83
C PHE A 39 -0.03 14.26 -8.70
N PRO A 40 0.16 12.97 -9.05
CA PRO A 40 1.29 12.56 -9.87
C PRO A 40 1.25 13.31 -11.20
N GLY A 41 2.41 13.82 -11.61
CA GLY A 41 2.58 14.41 -12.93
C GLY A 41 2.90 13.36 -13.99
N GLN A 42 3.22 13.84 -15.20
CA GLN A 42 3.36 12.98 -16.39
C GLN A 42 4.79 12.46 -16.62
N SER A 43 5.79 13.01 -15.91
CA SER A 43 7.20 12.67 -16.11
C SER A 43 8.05 13.07 -14.90
N ASP A 44 9.30 12.62 -14.85
CA ASP A 44 10.24 13.02 -13.80
C ASP A 44 10.59 14.52 -13.85
N ARG A 45 10.56 15.13 -15.04
CA ARG A 45 10.75 16.59 -15.20
C ARG A 45 9.56 17.37 -14.63
N PHE A 46 8.36 16.81 -14.70
CA PHE A 46 7.13 17.38 -14.17
C PHE A 46 6.42 16.38 -13.25
N PRO A 47 7.00 16.08 -12.06
CA PRO A 47 6.58 14.96 -11.24
C PRO A 47 5.26 15.22 -10.49
N ILE A 48 4.78 16.47 -10.53
CA ILE A 48 3.57 16.91 -9.82
C ILE A 48 2.66 17.66 -10.81
N ALA A 49 1.41 17.24 -10.91
CA ALA A 49 0.37 17.92 -11.67
C ALA A 49 -0.09 19.21 -10.96
N THR A 50 0.75 20.25 -10.97
CA THR A 50 0.56 21.49 -10.18
C THR A 50 -0.75 22.22 -10.47
N LYS A 51 -1.22 22.22 -11.72
CA LYS A 51 -2.52 22.81 -12.10
C LYS A 51 -3.69 22.07 -11.44
N LEU A 52 -3.67 20.74 -11.47
CA LEU A 52 -4.71 19.92 -10.84
C LEU A 52 -4.70 20.09 -9.31
N ALA A 53 -3.51 20.06 -8.70
CA ALA A 53 -3.34 20.29 -7.27
C ALA A 53 -3.91 21.66 -6.86
N ALA A 54 -3.58 22.71 -7.60
CA ALA A 54 -4.07 24.07 -7.39
C ALA A 54 -5.60 24.14 -7.41
N THR A 55 -6.24 23.58 -8.46
CA THR A 55 -7.70 23.51 -8.56
C THR A 55 -8.34 22.73 -7.40
N LYS A 56 -7.75 21.59 -7.01
CA LYS A 56 -8.30 20.72 -5.95
C LYS A 56 -8.06 21.24 -4.53
N LEU A 57 -7.15 22.19 -4.36
CA LEU A 57 -6.80 22.81 -3.08
C LEU A 57 -7.29 24.25 -2.96
N GLY A 58 -7.88 24.82 -4.02
CA GLY A 58 -8.39 26.19 -4.02
C GLY A 58 -7.30 27.27 -3.94
N VAL A 59 -6.13 27.03 -4.53
CA VAL A 59 -5.00 27.98 -4.56
C VAL A 59 -4.50 28.22 -5.98
N SER A 60 -3.63 29.20 -6.18
CA SER A 60 -2.97 29.40 -7.48
C SER A 60 -1.87 28.36 -7.75
N GLN A 61 -1.62 28.07 -9.03
CA GLN A 61 -0.54 27.16 -9.43
C GLN A 61 0.83 27.62 -8.93
N GLY A 62 1.10 28.93 -8.94
CA GLY A 62 2.34 29.52 -8.42
C GLY A 62 2.53 29.28 -6.91
N THR A 63 1.44 29.27 -6.14
CA THR A 63 1.49 28.90 -4.72
C THR A 63 1.93 27.46 -4.52
N VAL A 64 1.37 26.52 -5.29
CA VAL A 64 1.80 25.11 -5.25
C VAL A 64 3.27 24.96 -5.65
N GLN A 65 3.71 25.68 -6.69
CA GLN A 65 5.12 25.67 -7.12
C GLN A 65 6.07 26.20 -6.04
N ARG A 66 5.68 27.25 -5.30
CA ARG A 66 6.46 27.75 -4.15
C ARG A 66 6.59 26.71 -3.05
N TRP A 67 5.53 25.97 -2.74
CA TRP A 67 5.58 24.87 -1.77
C TRP A 67 6.53 23.75 -2.21
N ILE A 68 6.49 23.37 -3.50
CA ILE A 68 7.37 22.33 -4.06
C ILE A 68 8.85 22.73 -3.99
N ARG A 69 9.15 24.03 -4.14
CA ARG A 69 10.52 24.57 -4.04
C ARG A 69 10.96 24.85 -2.60
N GLY A 70 10.08 24.69 -1.61
CA GLY A 70 10.36 25.04 -0.21
C GLY A 70 10.43 26.55 0.07
N ALA A 71 10.03 27.40 -0.88
CA ALA A 71 10.06 28.85 -0.72
C ALA A 71 8.95 29.37 0.23
N GLN A 72 7.89 28.58 0.42
CA GLN A 72 6.78 28.88 1.32
C GLN A 72 6.19 27.57 1.82
N ASN A 73 5.61 27.56 3.02
CA ASN A 73 4.84 26.43 3.54
C ASN A 73 3.33 26.64 3.33
N PRO A 74 2.55 25.57 3.12
CA PRO A 74 1.09 25.67 3.15
C PRO A 74 0.58 26.13 4.51
N ARG A 75 -0.61 26.74 4.52
CA ARG A 75 -1.34 26.98 5.77
C ARG A 75 -1.66 25.64 6.44
N ALA A 76 -1.75 25.63 7.77
CA ALA A 76 -2.03 24.42 8.56
C ALA A 76 -3.25 23.63 8.05
N ALA A 77 -4.34 24.31 7.66
CA ALA A 77 -5.53 23.68 7.11
C ALA A 77 -5.25 22.90 5.80
N ILE A 78 -4.38 23.41 4.93
CA ILE A 78 -4.02 22.72 3.68
C ILE A 78 -3.12 21.52 3.98
N THR A 79 -2.17 21.65 4.90
CA THR A 79 -1.34 20.54 5.35
C THR A 79 -2.20 19.41 5.94
N GLN A 80 -3.16 19.73 6.79
CA GLN A 80 -4.10 18.76 7.36
C GLN A 80 -4.94 18.07 6.27
N GLU A 81 -5.42 18.81 5.28
CA GLU A 81 -6.18 18.25 4.16
C GLU A 81 -5.31 17.31 3.29
N LEU A 82 -4.05 17.66 3.03
CA LEU A 82 -3.10 16.79 2.33
C LEU A 82 -2.86 15.48 3.11
N THR A 83 -2.54 15.58 4.40
CA THR A 83 -2.34 14.41 5.27
C THR A 83 -3.58 13.52 5.32
N LYS A 84 -4.77 14.13 5.42
CA LYS A 84 -6.05 13.42 5.41
C LYS A 84 -6.25 12.66 4.10
N ARG A 85 -6.00 13.28 2.95
CA ARG A 85 -6.14 12.63 1.63
C ARG A 85 -5.14 11.50 1.42
N VAL A 86 -3.90 11.66 1.90
CA VAL A 86 -2.90 10.57 1.91
C VAL A 86 -3.44 9.39 2.70
N ARG A 87 -3.87 9.62 3.95
CA ARG A 87 -4.45 8.56 4.81
C ARG A 87 -5.63 7.87 4.13
N GLN A 88 -6.56 8.64 3.57
CA GLN A 88 -7.75 8.11 2.91
C GLN A 88 -7.42 7.24 1.70
N SER A 89 -6.30 7.51 1.00
CA SER A 89 -5.85 6.70 -0.15
C SER A 89 -5.52 5.26 0.24
N VAL A 90 -5.24 5.01 1.51
CA VAL A 90 -4.85 3.69 2.05
C VAL A 90 -5.99 3.07 2.85
N THR A 91 -6.65 3.88 3.69
CA THR A 91 -7.61 3.35 4.66
C THR A 91 -9.03 3.20 4.12
N THR A 92 -9.38 3.88 3.03
CA THR A 92 -10.74 3.82 2.48
C THR A 92 -10.79 2.99 1.20
N LYS A 93 -11.87 2.22 1.01
CA LYS A 93 -12.13 1.46 -0.22
C LYS A 93 -12.06 2.33 -1.47
N ARG A 94 -12.67 3.52 -1.43
CA ARG A 94 -12.62 4.47 -2.55
C ARG A 94 -11.19 4.95 -2.84
N GLY A 95 -10.42 5.28 -1.80
CA GLY A 95 -9.03 5.71 -1.93
C GLY A 95 -8.14 4.63 -2.52
N ARG A 96 -8.24 3.40 -1.99
CA ARG A 96 -7.53 2.23 -2.52
C ARG A 96 -7.92 1.95 -3.96
N GLY A 97 -9.20 2.00 -4.30
CA GLY A 97 -9.66 1.83 -5.68
C GLY A 97 -9.11 2.86 -6.66
N GLN A 98 -8.97 4.13 -6.24
CA GLN A 98 -8.30 5.16 -7.05
C GLN A 98 -6.79 4.93 -7.17
N LEU A 99 -6.15 4.37 -6.15
CA LEU A 99 -4.74 4.02 -6.20
C LEU A 99 -4.49 2.79 -7.09
N ALA A 100 -5.28 1.72 -6.92
CA ALA A 100 -5.26 0.53 -7.76
C ALA A 100 -5.40 0.87 -9.24
N LYS A 101 -6.36 1.74 -9.61
CA LYS A 101 -6.50 2.23 -10.99
C LYS A 101 -5.25 2.92 -11.53
N ARG A 102 -4.53 3.68 -10.70
CA ARG A 102 -3.31 4.39 -11.11
C ARG A 102 -2.13 3.46 -11.34
N ILE A 103 -2.05 2.37 -10.57
CA ILE A 103 -0.99 1.37 -10.67
C ILE A 103 -1.38 0.18 -11.54
N GLN A 104 -2.59 0.17 -12.12
CA GLN A 104 -3.10 -0.93 -12.94
C GLN A 104 -2.16 -1.29 -14.09
N SER A 105 -1.55 -0.31 -14.74
CA SER A 105 -0.57 -0.54 -15.81
C SER A 105 0.77 -1.08 -15.32
N GLN A 106 1.02 -1.02 -14.01
CA GLN A 106 2.20 -1.56 -13.36
C GLN A 106 1.97 -3.01 -12.88
N ILE A 107 0.71 -3.46 -12.82
CA ILE A 107 0.38 -4.85 -12.49
C ILE A 107 0.97 -5.75 -13.58
N PRO A 108 1.86 -6.68 -13.23
CA PRO A 108 2.52 -7.51 -14.22
C PRO A 108 1.53 -8.38 -15.01
N THR A 109 1.70 -8.41 -16.34
CA THR A 109 0.89 -9.22 -17.26
C THR A 109 1.38 -10.66 -17.39
N ARG A 110 2.47 -11.00 -16.70
CA ARG A 110 3.09 -12.33 -16.67
C ARG A 110 3.11 -12.85 -15.24
N GLN A 111 3.38 -14.15 -15.08
CA GLN A 111 3.61 -14.75 -13.78
C GLN A 111 4.73 -14.02 -13.02
N ARG A 112 4.50 -13.77 -11.74
CA ARG A 112 5.46 -13.18 -10.81
C ARG A 112 5.42 -13.91 -9.49
N THR A 113 6.55 -13.99 -8.83
CA THR A 113 6.63 -14.58 -7.50
C THR A 113 6.35 -13.49 -6.47
N ILE A 114 5.34 -13.68 -5.63
CA ILE A 114 5.18 -12.87 -4.42
C ILE A 114 6.03 -13.48 -3.31
N ARG A 115 6.79 -12.64 -2.63
CA ARG A 115 7.54 -13.00 -1.42
C ARG A 115 6.93 -12.32 -0.22
N ILE A 116 6.58 -13.11 0.79
CA ILE A 116 5.95 -12.64 2.02
C ILE A 116 6.88 -12.90 3.19
N ASN A 117 7.17 -11.85 3.96
CA ASN A 117 7.83 -11.94 5.26
C ASN A 117 6.78 -11.81 6.36
N ALA A 118 6.60 -12.85 7.16
CA ALA A 118 5.59 -12.89 8.19
C ALA A 118 5.89 -13.96 9.25
N LEU A 119 5.21 -13.83 10.39
CA LEU A 119 4.96 -14.95 11.29
C LEU A 119 3.92 -15.86 10.63
N GLN A 120 4.30 -17.09 10.25
CA GLN A 120 3.45 -17.95 9.41
C GLN A 120 3.65 -19.45 9.66
N GLY A 121 2.60 -20.22 9.40
CA GLY A 121 2.59 -21.68 9.54
C GLY A 121 1.19 -22.31 9.54
N PRO A 122 1.10 -23.66 9.57
CA PRO A 122 -0.16 -24.40 9.55
C PRO A 122 -0.76 -24.55 10.96
N SER A 123 -0.85 -23.45 11.71
CA SER A 123 -1.51 -23.41 13.01
C SER A 123 -2.20 -22.07 13.19
N ALA A 124 -3.41 -22.12 13.73
CA ALA A 124 -4.20 -20.93 14.05
C ALA A 124 -3.71 -20.21 15.32
N ASP A 125 -2.88 -20.88 16.13
CA ASP A 125 -2.26 -20.28 17.31
C ASP A 125 -0.91 -19.64 16.94
N PRO A 126 -0.78 -18.30 16.97
CA PRO A 126 0.48 -17.62 16.67
C PRO A 126 1.61 -17.93 17.67
N THR A 127 1.29 -18.53 18.83
CA THR A 127 2.27 -18.88 19.86
C THR A 127 2.77 -20.32 19.73
N ASP A 128 2.22 -21.10 18.80
CA ASP A 128 2.64 -22.47 18.51
C ASP A 128 3.96 -22.50 17.73
N LYS A 129 5.06 -22.37 18.48
CA LYS A 129 6.43 -22.32 17.93
C LYS A 129 6.85 -23.61 17.20
N LYS A 130 6.07 -24.70 17.29
CA LYS A 130 6.36 -25.93 16.55
C LYS A 130 6.00 -25.80 15.08
N TYR A 131 4.90 -25.10 14.78
CA TYR A 131 4.36 -24.98 13.42
C TYR A 131 4.44 -23.55 12.87
N VAL A 132 4.44 -22.54 13.74
CA VAL A 132 4.51 -21.13 13.36
C VAL A 132 5.93 -20.59 13.56
N ALA A 133 6.46 -19.94 12.53
CA ALA A 133 7.76 -19.29 12.61
C ALA A 133 7.80 -18.04 11.73
N GLU A 134 8.62 -17.07 12.15
CA GLU A 134 8.97 -15.91 11.34
C GLU A 134 9.84 -16.36 10.18
N ARG A 135 9.36 -16.22 8.95
CA ARG A 135 10.11 -16.64 7.76
C ARG A 135 9.66 -15.89 6.52
N PHE A 136 10.44 -16.06 5.46
CA PHE A 136 10.00 -15.76 4.11
C PHE A 136 9.30 -16.96 3.50
N SER A 137 8.25 -16.70 2.75
CA SER A 137 7.63 -17.67 1.86
C SER A 137 7.44 -17.05 0.49
N ASN A 138 7.43 -17.89 -0.55
CA ASN A 138 7.31 -17.46 -1.93
C ASN A 138 6.15 -18.21 -2.58
N LEU A 139 5.38 -17.52 -3.40
CA LEU A 139 4.31 -18.11 -4.18
C LEU A 139 4.30 -17.50 -5.58
N ASP A 140 4.25 -18.36 -6.60
CA ASP A 140 4.05 -17.92 -7.96
C ASP A 140 2.59 -17.57 -8.20
N MET A 141 2.35 -16.36 -8.68
CA MET A 141 1.02 -15.84 -8.96
C MET A 141 0.84 -15.62 -10.45
N SER A 142 -0.20 -16.22 -11.00
CA SER A 142 -0.68 -15.91 -12.35
C SER A 142 -1.12 -14.44 -12.45
N PRO A 143 -1.20 -13.86 -13.66
CA PRO A 143 -1.69 -12.48 -13.83
C PRO A 143 -3.08 -12.25 -13.22
N SER A 144 -3.98 -13.23 -13.32
CA SER A 144 -5.32 -13.16 -12.71
C SER A 144 -5.27 -13.13 -11.19
N GLU A 145 -4.38 -13.92 -10.57
CA GLU A 145 -4.24 -13.94 -9.12
C GLU A 145 -3.62 -12.65 -8.59
N GLN A 146 -2.67 -12.09 -9.33
CA GLN A 146 -2.12 -10.77 -9.03
C GLN A 146 -3.25 -9.73 -9.02
N GLN A 147 -4.08 -9.70 -10.07
CA GLN A 147 -5.23 -8.79 -10.13
C GLN A 147 -6.21 -9.00 -8.96
N GLN A 148 -6.54 -10.25 -8.65
CA GLN A 148 -7.46 -10.59 -7.56
C GLN A 148 -6.91 -10.15 -6.19
N LEU A 149 -5.59 -10.21 -5.98
CA LEU A 149 -4.97 -9.65 -4.77
C LEU A 149 -5.20 -8.13 -4.66
N TYR A 150 -5.02 -7.39 -5.75
CA TYR A 150 -5.33 -5.95 -5.76
C TYR A 150 -6.80 -5.69 -5.50
N ASP A 151 -7.71 -6.48 -6.10
CA ASP A 151 -9.14 -6.33 -5.89
C ASP A 151 -9.52 -6.65 -4.43
N ALA A 152 -8.97 -7.72 -3.85
CA ALA A 152 -9.17 -8.09 -2.46
C ALA A 152 -8.70 -6.96 -1.52
N TRP A 153 -7.54 -6.37 -1.81
CA TRP A 153 -7.05 -5.21 -1.06
C TRP A 153 -7.95 -3.98 -1.21
N VAL A 154 -8.44 -3.68 -2.42
CA VAL A 154 -9.38 -2.57 -2.62
C VAL A 154 -10.65 -2.78 -1.79
N GLN A 155 -11.23 -3.98 -1.83
CA GLN A 155 -12.48 -4.33 -1.16
C GLN A 155 -12.33 -4.37 0.37
N GLY A 156 -11.38 -5.17 0.87
CA GLY A 156 -11.22 -5.50 2.28
C GLY A 156 -10.03 -4.85 2.98
N GLY A 157 -9.23 -4.03 2.29
CA GLY A 157 -7.99 -3.50 2.84
C GLY A 157 -6.97 -4.61 3.10
N ASP A 158 -6.14 -4.43 4.11
CA ASP A 158 -5.08 -5.40 4.44
C ASP A 158 -5.66 -6.75 4.90
N THR A 159 -6.85 -6.74 5.50
CA THR A 159 -7.55 -7.98 5.89
C THR A 159 -7.96 -8.77 4.65
N GLY A 160 -8.65 -8.15 3.68
CA GLY A 160 -9.02 -8.83 2.44
C GLY A 160 -7.81 -9.33 1.64
N ALA A 161 -6.72 -8.56 1.61
CA ALA A 161 -5.46 -8.99 0.97
C ALA A 161 -4.84 -10.20 1.69
N THR A 162 -4.76 -10.17 3.02
CA THR A 162 -4.24 -11.29 3.82
C THR A 162 -5.12 -12.53 3.70
N ASP A 163 -6.45 -12.40 3.71
CA ASP A 163 -7.38 -13.52 3.56
C ASP A 163 -7.19 -14.18 2.19
N TYR A 164 -7.08 -13.38 1.12
CA TYR A 164 -6.80 -13.88 -0.22
C TYR A 164 -5.46 -14.64 -0.27
N LEU A 165 -4.40 -14.05 0.29
CA LEU A 165 -3.08 -14.69 0.33
C LEU A 165 -3.09 -15.97 1.15
N THR A 166 -3.74 -16.01 2.32
CA THR A 166 -3.79 -17.25 3.10
C THR A 166 -4.56 -18.34 2.35
N GLY A 167 -5.66 -18.01 1.66
CA GLY A 167 -6.39 -18.98 0.83
C GLY A 167 -5.55 -19.56 -0.32
N LEU A 168 -4.67 -18.76 -0.94
CA LEU A 168 -3.76 -19.29 -1.96
C LEU A 168 -2.70 -20.24 -1.36
N TYR A 169 -2.15 -19.90 -0.20
CA TYR A 169 -1.14 -20.71 0.48
C TYR A 169 -1.71 -21.98 1.10
N ASP A 170 -2.92 -21.92 1.64
CA ASP A 170 -3.66 -23.03 2.21
C ASP A 170 -3.86 -24.15 1.17
N ASN A 171 -4.23 -23.78 -0.05
CA ASN A 171 -4.41 -24.72 -1.16
C ASN A 171 -3.08 -25.24 -1.74
N ARG A 172 -2.03 -24.40 -1.80
CA ARG A 172 -0.80 -24.70 -2.56
C ARG A 172 0.43 -25.07 -1.75
N TYR A 173 0.38 -24.93 -0.43
CA TYR A 173 1.53 -25.17 0.45
C TYR A 173 1.26 -26.29 1.44
N VAL A 174 0.48 -26.01 2.49
CA VAL A 174 0.04 -26.98 3.51
C VAL A 174 -1.32 -26.52 4.01
N ASP A 175 -2.26 -27.44 4.17
CA ASP A 175 -3.58 -27.18 4.74
C ASP A 175 -3.50 -26.53 6.13
N GLY A 176 -4.37 -25.57 6.38
CA GLY A 176 -4.40 -24.74 7.58
C GLY A 176 -3.38 -23.59 7.60
N TRP A 177 -2.80 -23.18 6.46
CA TRP A 177 -1.77 -22.14 6.44
C TRP A 177 -2.32 -20.76 6.83
N GLN A 178 -1.66 -20.09 7.77
CA GLN A 178 -2.05 -18.76 8.22
C GLN A 178 -0.88 -17.78 8.31
N PHE A 179 -1.22 -16.50 8.14
CA PHE A 179 -0.33 -15.36 8.37
C PHE A 179 -0.74 -14.60 9.64
N HIS A 180 0.15 -14.58 10.63
CA HIS A 180 -0.04 -13.95 11.95
C HIS A 180 0.63 -12.58 12.03
N GLY A 181 0.41 -11.76 11.00
CA GLY A 181 1.01 -10.43 10.87
C GLY A 181 2.12 -10.39 9.83
N MET A 182 1.83 -9.74 8.70
CA MET A 182 2.80 -9.55 7.62
C MET A 182 3.72 -8.36 7.93
N LYS A 183 5.00 -8.52 7.63
CA LYS A 183 6.04 -7.50 7.81
C LYS A 183 6.68 -7.04 6.51
N GLY A 184 6.49 -7.79 5.43
CA GLY A 184 6.98 -7.44 4.10
C GLY A 184 6.22 -8.20 3.02
N VAL A 185 5.92 -7.51 1.92
CA VAL A 185 5.30 -8.07 0.71
C VAL A 185 6.07 -7.53 -0.48
N GLU A 186 6.56 -8.40 -1.35
CA GLU A 186 7.42 -8.02 -2.49
C GLU A 186 7.06 -8.84 -3.73
N PHE A 187 6.96 -8.21 -4.90
CA PHE A 187 6.89 -8.93 -6.18
C PHE A 187 8.29 -9.07 -6.80
N ARG A 188 8.70 -10.30 -7.10
CA ARG A 188 10.01 -10.67 -7.67
C ARG A 188 9.97 -10.97 -9.16
#